data_AF-A0A7R8ZKN9-F1
#
_entry.id   AF-A0A7R8ZKN9-F1
#
_cell.length_a   1.000
_cell.length_b   1.000
_cell.length_c   1.000
_cell.angle_alpha   90.00
_cell.angle_beta   90.00
_cell.angle_gamma   90.00
#
_symmetry.space_group_name_H-M   'P 1'
#
loop_
_entity.id
_entity.type
_entity.pdbx_description
1 polymer ?
#
loop_
_entity_poly.entity_id
_entity_poly.type
_entity_poly.pdbx_seq_one_letter_code
_entity_poly.pdbx_strand_id
1 'polypeptide(L)'
;MHFRSLNITSYPVQYNIVIHQSRTPEFECGYPGRPANGSLTSRAQAYYPLERARYHCHDGFVLFGVAERTCQANGSWTGQVPVCDFNLARGKITQQSKTLWNYHADLAADGKPETCSYTPREPEHRWWQVNLGRQYDIAAVAVTISPGE
;
A
#
# COMPACT_ATOMS: atom_id res chain seq x y z
N MET A 1 -16.93 -24.18 -20.51
CA MET A 1 -18.26 -24.48 -21.07
C MET A 1 -18.16 -25.75 -21.90
N HIS A 2 -18.97 -26.76 -21.59
CA HIS A 2 -19.05 -28.01 -22.35
C HIS A 2 -20.54 -28.26 -22.56
N PHE A 3 -21.02 -28.17 -23.80
CA PHE A 3 -22.41 -28.45 -24.14
C PHE A 3 -22.49 -29.91 -24.59
N ARG A 4 -23.31 -30.72 -23.91
CA ARG A 4 -23.72 -32.03 -24.43
C ARG A 4 -25.06 -31.84 -25.11
N SER A 5 -25.11 -32.11 -26.41
CA SER A 5 -26.35 -32.21 -27.18
C SER A 5 -26.98 -33.59 -26.95
N LEU A 6 -28.28 -33.61 -26.67
CA LEU A 6 -29.11 -34.80 -26.69
C LEU A 6 -30.00 -34.71 -27.94
N ASN A 7 -29.78 -35.60 -28.91
CA ASN A 7 -30.66 -35.74 -30.08
C ASN A 7 -31.80 -36.70 -29.71
N ILE A 8 -33.04 -36.22 -29.74
CA ILE A 8 -34.24 -37.04 -29.57
C ILE A 8 -35.11 -36.84 -30.80
N THR A 9 -35.31 -37.92 -31.58
CA THR A 9 -36.21 -37.96 -32.73
C THR A 9 -37.56 -38.57 -32.34
N SER A 10 -38.62 -37.95 -32.86
CA SER A 10 -40.07 -38.27 -32.75
C SER A 10 -40.79 -37.68 -31.52
N TYR A 11 -41.94 -37.06 -31.80
CA TYR A 11 -42.83 -36.22 -30.98
C TYR A 11 -42.41 -34.73 -30.83
N PRO A 12 -43.36 -33.77 -30.95
CA PRO A 12 -43.09 -32.38 -30.61
C PRO A 12 -42.86 -32.27 -29.10
N VAL A 13 -41.60 -32.23 -28.70
CA VAL A 13 -41.22 -32.03 -27.29
C VAL A 13 -41.20 -30.52 -27.03
N GLN A 14 -42.05 -30.04 -26.12
CA GLN A 14 -41.98 -28.67 -25.63
C GLN A 14 -40.92 -28.58 -24.53
N TYR A 15 -39.88 -27.77 -24.75
CA TYR A 15 -38.86 -27.50 -23.74
C TYR A 15 -39.20 -26.19 -23.04
N ASN A 16 -39.27 -26.20 -21.71
CA ASN A 16 -39.28 -24.98 -20.90
C ASN A 16 -37.87 -24.76 -20.34
N ILE A 17 -37.08 -23.94 -21.03
CA ILE A 17 -35.69 -23.64 -20.65
C ILE A 17 -35.70 -22.39 -19.78
N VAL A 18 -35.52 -22.56 -18.47
CA VAL A 18 -35.39 -21.46 -17.52
C VAL A 18 -33.91 -21.29 -17.17
N ILE A 19 -33.32 -20.17 -17.59
CA ILE A 19 -31.95 -19.78 -17.24
C ILE A 19 -32.02 -18.69 -16.17
N HIS A 20 -31.60 -18.99 -14.95
CA HIS A 20 -31.42 -17.99 -13.92
C HIS A 20 -30.01 -17.40 -14.01
N GLN A 21 -29.89 -16.09 -14.18
CA GLN A 21 -28.63 -15.40 -13.86
C GLN A 21 -28.48 -15.38 -12.34
N SER A 22 -27.39 -15.93 -11.81
CA SER A 22 -26.97 -15.63 -10.46
C SER A 22 -26.57 -14.15 -10.42
N ARG A 23 -27.43 -13.28 -9.87
CA ARG A 23 -26.94 -11.99 -9.38
C ARG A 23 -26.10 -12.30 -8.15
N THR A 24 -24.77 -12.22 -8.27
CA THR A 24 -23.94 -11.97 -7.09
C THR A 24 -24.49 -10.72 -6.43
N PRO A 25 -24.79 -10.71 -5.12
CA PRO A 25 -25.13 -9.47 -4.45
C PRO A 25 -23.97 -8.51 -4.70
N GLU A 26 -24.22 -7.33 -5.27
CA GLU A 26 -23.21 -6.27 -5.33
C GLU A 26 -22.97 -5.82 -3.90
N PHE A 27 -22.03 -6.48 -3.21
CA PHE A 27 -21.64 -6.12 -1.86
C PHE A 27 -20.78 -4.86 -1.96
N GLU A 28 -21.42 -3.70 -1.74
CA GLU A 28 -20.74 -2.43 -1.57
C GLU A 28 -19.82 -2.51 -0.34
N CYS A 29 -18.56 -2.10 -0.49
CA CYS A 29 -17.62 -2.04 0.64
C CYS A 29 -17.79 -0.78 1.50
N GLY A 30 -18.59 0.18 1.04
CA GLY A 30 -18.78 1.49 1.66
C GLY A 30 -17.49 2.32 1.70
N TYR A 31 -17.43 3.25 2.65
CA TYR A 31 -16.30 4.17 2.77
C TYR A 31 -15.04 3.45 3.29
N PRO A 32 -13.89 3.55 2.59
CA PRO A 32 -12.66 2.84 2.95
C PRO A 32 -11.97 3.36 4.23
N GLY A 33 -12.46 4.46 4.82
CA GLY A 33 -11.82 5.15 5.93
C GLY A 33 -10.78 6.16 5.46
N ARG A 34 -10.48 7.15 6.31
CA ARG A 34 -9.51 8.20 6.02
C ARG A 34 -8.45 8.25 7.11
N PRO A 35 -7.14 8.19 6.77
CA PRO A 35 -6.09 8.40 7.75
C PRO A 35 -6.12 9.83 8.30
N ALA A 36 -5.74 9.99 9.57
CA ALA A 36 -5.38 11.32 10.06
C ALA A 36 -4.21 11.85 9.24
N ASN A 37 -4.21 13.14 8.90
CA ASN A 37 -3.16 13.77 8.08
C ASN A 37 -2.95 13.14 6.69
N GLY A 38 -4.00 12.52 6.15
CA GLY A 38 -3.99 12.04 4.77
C GLY A 38 -5.36 12.10 4.12
N SER A 39 -5.38 11.80 2.84
CA SER A 39 -6.55 11.85 1.97
C SER A 39 -6.59 10.68 1.01
N LEU A 40 -7.78 10.45 0.44
CA LEU A 40 -8.00 9.50 -0.65
C LEU A 40 -7.87 10.24 -1.98
N THR A 41 -7.33 9.58 -3.00
CA THR A 41 -7.28 10.12 -4.37
C THR A 41 -8.67 10.41 -4.93
N SER A 42 -9.63 9.54 -4.61
CA SER A 42 -11.03 9.68 -5.00
C SER A 42 -11.85 10.19 -3.82
N ARG A 43 -12.86 11.02 -4.13
CA ARG A 43 -13.85 11.50 -3.15
C ARG A 43 -15.11 10.65 -3.10
N ALA A 44 -15.07 9.44 -3.65
CA ALA A 44 -16.18 8.51 -3.63
C ALA A 44 -16.55 8.13 -2.18
N GLN A 45 -17.84 8.19 -1.87
CA GLN A 45 -18.38 7.72 -0.59
C GLN A 45 -18.64 6.20 -0.57
N ALA A 46 -18.77 5.59 -1.74
CA ALA A 46 -19.12 4.19 -1.96
C ALA A 46 -18.14 3.56 -2.96
N TYR A 47 -17.82 2.29 -2.73
CA TYR A 47 -16.97 1.49 -3.61
C TYR A 47 -17.53 0.08 -3.79
N TYR A 48 -17.29 -0.48 -4.97
CA TYR A 48 -17.78 -1.78 -5.40
C TYR A 48 -16.64 -2.79 -5.59
N PRO A 49 -16.93 -4.10 -5.65
CA PRO A 49 -15.90 -5.13 -5.78
C PRO A 49 -14.91 -4.86 -6.92
N LEU A 50 -13.63 -5.11 -6.65
CA LEU A 50 -12.46 -4.83 -7.50
C LEU A 50 -12.03 -3.35 -7.59
N GLU A 51 -12.82 -2.42 -7.08
CA GLU A 51 -12.41 -1.01 -7.01
C GLU A 51 -11.34 -0.80 -5.94
N ARG A 52 -10.53 0.25 -6.15
CA ARG A 52 -9.34 0.54 -5.36
C ARG A 52 -9.43 1.93 -4.74
N ALA A 53 -9.19 1.98 -3.44
CA ALA A 53 -9.00 3.20 -2.67
C ALA A 53 -7.49 3.44 -2.51
N ARG A 54 -6.98 4.48 -3.17
CA ARG A 54 -5.58 4.92 -3.03
C ARG A 54 -5.47 6.08 -2.05
N TYR A 55 -4.49 6.01 -1.18
CA TYR A 55 -4.23 6.94 -0.09
C TYR A 55 -2.96 7.75 -0.35
N HIS A 56 -2.97 9.00 0.11
CA HIS A 56 -1.81 9.88 0.11
C HIS A 56 -1.77 10.67 1.41
N CYS A 57 -0.58 10.90 1.95
CA CYS A 57 -0.41 11.74 3.13
C CYS A 57 -0.28 13.21 2.73
N HIS A 58 -0.69 14.11 3.63
CA HIS A 58 -0.48 15.54 3.46
C HIS A 58 1.02 15.88 3.54
N ASP A 59 1.37 17.07 3.07
CA ASP A 59 2.76 17.53 3.06
C ASP A 59 3.40 17.43 4.46
N GLY A 60 4.59 16.83 4.51
CA GLY A 60 5.36 16.61 5.74
C GLY A 60 5.06 15.29 6.47
N PHE A 61 4.05 14.54 6.04
CA PHE A 61 3.70 13.23 6.58
C PHE A 61 4.13 12.10 5.63
N VAL A 62 4.44 10.94 6.21
CA VAL A 62 4.87 9.74 5.50
C VAL A 62 3.84 8.64 5.69
N LEU A 63 3.54 7.93 4.59
CA LEU A 63 2.59 6.82 4.59
C LEU A 63 3.25 5.54 5.12
N PHE A 64 2.68 5.00 6.19
CA PHE A 64 3.02 3.70 6.75
C PHE A 64 1.90 2.69 6.45
N GLY A 65 2.28 1.55 5.86
CA GLY A 65 1.36 0.51 5.42
C GLY A 65 1.17 0.49 3.90
N VAL A 66 0.07 -0.10 3.45
CA VAL A 66 -0.23 -0.23 2.01
C VAL A 66 -0.98 1.01 1.53
N ALA A 67 -0.45 1.68 0.52
CA ALA A 67 -1.04 2.90 -0.04
C ALA A 67 -2.34 2.67 -0.84
N GLU A 68 -2.73 1.42 -1.04
CA GLU A 68 -3.93 1.05 -1.80
C GLU A 68 -4.67 -0.09 -1.10
N ARG A 69 -5.99 0.04 -1.00
CA ARG A 69 -6.87 -1.04 -0.53
C ARG A 69 -7.88 -1.36 -1.63
N THR A 70 -8.22 -2.62 -1.76
CA THR A 70 -9.15 -3.12 -2.76
C THR A 70 -10.45 -3.56 -2.09
N CYS A 71 -11.59 -3.20 -2.67
CA CYS A 71 -12.88 -3.70 -2.26
C CYS A 71 -13.03 -5.15 -2.75
N GLN A 72 -13.26 -6.09 -1.84
CA GLN A 72 -13.39 -7.51 -2.13
C GLN A 72 -14.84 -7.87 -2.46
N ALA A 73 -15.04 -9.00 -3.16
CA ALA A 73 -16.37 -9.48 -3.57
C ALA A 73 -17.31 -9.81 -2.40
N ASN A 74 -16.80 -9.94 -1.18
CA ASN A 74 -17.59 -10.14 0.05
C ASN A 74 -17.96 -8.82 0.75
N GLY A 75 -17.70 -7.65 0.15
CA GLY A 75 -17.97 -6.34 0.74
C GLY A 75 -16.96 -5.88 1.79
N SER A 76 -15.82 -6.55 1.95
CA SER A 76 -14.75 -6.09 2.85
C SER A 76 -13.60 -5.42 2.11
N TRP A 77 -12.92 -4.50 2.78
CA TRP A 77 -11.68 -3.91 2.28
C TRP A 77 -10.47 -4.78 2.62
N THR A 78 -9.52 -4.92 1.69
CA THR A 78 -8.24 -5.56 1.98
C THR A 78 -7.42 -4.72 2.96
N GLY A 79 -6.75 -5.38 3.91
CA GLY A 79 -5.80 -4.73 4.82
C GLY A 79 -6.43 -3.68 5.73
N GLN A 80 -5.58 -2.85 6.34
CA GLN A 80 -5.98 -1.78 7.27
C GLN A 80 -5.82 -0.40 6.60
N VAL A 81 -6.50 0.61 7.14
CA VAL A 81 -6.27 2.01 6.76
C VAL A 81 -4.79 2.33 7.04
N PRO A 82 -4.02 2.87 6.07
CA PRO A 82 -2.63 3.23 6.33
C PRO A 82 -2.54 4.36 7.36
N VAL A 83 -1.37 4.56 7.94
CA VAL A 83 -1.12 5.66 8.89
C VAL A 83 -0.30 6.74 8.19
N CYS A 84 -0.65 8.01 8.39
CA CYS A 84 0.16 9.14 7.95
C CYS A 84 0.74 9.84 9.17
N ASP A 85 2.05 9.72 9.36
CA ASP A 85 2.75 10.29 10.52
C ASP A 85 4.00 11.08 10.11
N PHE A 86 4.48 11.93 11.00
CA PHE A 86 5.68 12.71 10.75
C PHE A 86 6.93 11.82 10.69
N ASN A 87 7.82 12.13 9.75
CA ASN A 87 9.16 11.55 9.77
C ASN A 87 9.98 12.16 10.92
N LEU A 88 10.05 11.46 12.05
CA LEU A 88 10.80 11.88 13.23
C LEU A 88 12.31 12.07 12.98
N ALA A 89 12.86 11.38 11.96
CA ALA A 89 14.27 11.46 11.63
C ALA A 89 14.62 12.69 10.78
N ARG A 90 13.65 13.37 10.17
CA ARG A 90 13.93 14.47 9.23
C ARG A 90 14.72 15.60 9.90
N GLY A 91 15.88 15.93 9.33
CA GLY A 91 16.78 16.98 9.80
C GLY A 91 17.46 16.69 11.15
N LYS A 92 17.41 15.44 11.62
CA LYS A 92 18.08 15.03 12.87
C LYS A 92 19.55 14.70 12.62
N ILE A 93 20.31 14.63 13.72
CA ILE A 93 21.73 14.23 13.65
C ILE A 93 21.77 12.73 13.35
N THR A 94 22.45 12.38 12.27
CA THR A 94 22.59 11.00 11.82
C THR A 94 24.05 10.60 11.77
N GLN A 95 24.31 9.31 11.95
CA GLN A 95 25.63 8.75 11.82
C GLN A 95 25.53 7.39 11.11
N GLN A 96 26.60 7.02 10.43
CA GLN A 96 26.72 5.73 9.76
C GLN A 96 28.10 5.15 10.01
N SER A 97 28.23 3.83 9.92
CA SER A 97 29.47 3.12 10.22
C SER A 97 30.66 3.60 9.38
N LYS A 98 30.41 3.94 8.11
CA LYS A 98 31.41 4.51 7.20
C LYS A 98 30.74 5.32 6.11
N THR A 99 31.41 6.38 5.68
CA THR A 99 30.95 7.24 4.57
C THR A 99 31.77 6.99 3.33
N LEU A 100 31.10 6.79 2.19
CA LEU A 100 31.75 6.82 0.88
C LEU A 100 31.62 8.21 0.27
N TRP A 101 32.75 8.81 -0.09
CA TRP A 101 32.79 10.10 -0.79
C TRP A 101 31.93 11.17 -0.09
N ASN A 102 30.97 11.76 -0.81
CA ASN A 102 30.04 12.78 -0.33
C ASN A 102 28.68 12.21 0.13
N TYR A 103 28.55 10.88 0.23
CA TYR A 103 27.30 10.22 0.64
C TYR A 103 27.15 10.14 2.16
N HIS A 104 27.19 11.31 2.81
CA HIS A 104 27.12 11.45 4.26
C HIS A 104 25.78 10.95 4.83
N ALA A 105 25.76 10.61 6.13
CA ALA A 105 24.60 10.02 6.80
C ALA A 105 23.37 10.96 6.83
N ASP A 106 23.57 12.27 6.79
CA ASP A 106 22.52 13.30 6.83
C ASP A 106 21.65 13.29 5.58
N LEU A 107 22.20 12.86 4.44
CA LEU A 107 21.45 12.72 3.19
C LEU A 107 20.30 11.71 3.29
N ALA A 108 20.38 10.71 4.18
CA ALA A 108 19.28 9.77 4.39
C ALA A 108 18.08 10.38 5.15
N ALA A 109 18.26 11.54 5.77
CA ALA A 109 17.26 12.17 6.62
C ALA A 109 17.05 13.67 6.30
N ASP A 110 17.59 14.18 5.20
CA ASP A 110 17.44 15.58 4.78
C ASP A 110 16.01 15.89 4.24
N GLY A 111 15.24 14.84 3.94
CA GLY A 111 13.87 14.93 3.43
C GLY A 111 13.80 15.21 1.93
N LYS A 112 14.88 14.96 1.19
CA LYS A 112 14.93 15.05 -0.28
C LYS A 112 14.88 13.64 -0.89
N PRO A 113 13.93 13.35 -1.79
CA PRO A 113 13.80 12.01 -2.38
C PRO A 113 14.94 11.64 -3.34
N GLU A 114 15.70 12.63 -3.83
CA GLU A 114 16.80 12.46 -4.78
C GLU A 114 18.17 12.22 -4.12
N THR A 115 18.27 12.35 -2.80
CA THR A 115 19.51 12.16 -2.05
C THR A 115 19.45 10.88 -1.24
N CYS A 116 20.62 10.29 -0.99
CA CYS A 116 20.76 9.10 -0.15
C CYS A 116 22.12 9.10 0.55
N SER A 117 22.21 8.43 1.70
CA SER A 117 23.50 8.09 2.31
C SER A 117 24.01 6.77 1.76
N TYR A 118 25.33 6.57 1.76
CA TYR A 118 25.94 5.32 1.31
C TYR A 118 26.97 4.84 2.33
N THR A 119 26.81 3.58 2.72
CA THR A 119 27.74 2.86 3.59
C THR A 119 28.42 1.74 2.79
N PRO A 120 29.75 1.80 2.58
CA PRO A 120 30.52 0.75 1.88
C PRO A 120 30.27 -0.67 2.38
N ARG A 121 30.39 -1.62 1.45
CA ARG A 121 30.39 -3.04 1.77
C ARG A 121 31.74 -3.43 2.39
N GLU A 122 31.77 -3.57 3.71
CA GLU A 122 32.95 -4.03 4.46
C GLU A 122 32.62 -5.28 5.29
N PRO A 123 33.65 -6.07 5.72
CA PRO A 123 33.44 -7.30 6.49
C PRO A 123 32.81 -7.04 7.87
N GLU A 124 32.98 -5.83 8.39
CA GLU A 124 32.43 -5.36 9.65
C GLU A 124 30.97 -4.92 9.54
N HIS A 125 30.24 -4.98 10.67
CA HIS A 125 28.81 -4.72 10.71
C HIS A 125 28.48 -3.31 10.19
N ARG A 126 27.72 -3.22 9.08
CA ARG A 126 27.16 -1.96 8.57
C ARG A 126 26.06 -1.48 9.50
N TRP A 127 26.12 -0.23 9.93
CA TRP A 127 25.10 0.37 10.78
C TRP A 127 24.82 1.83 10.41
N TRP A 128 23.62 2.26 10.76
CA TRP A 128 23.16 3.64 10.66
C TRP A 128 22.35 3.99 11.90
N GLN A 129 22.45 5.22 12.39
CA GLN A 129 21.71 5.69 13.56
C GLN A 129 21.25 7.14 13.40
N VAL A 130 20.16 7.46 14.11
CA VAL A 130 19.64 8.82 14.24
C VAL A 130 19.48 9.18 15.71
N ASN A 131 19.96 10.36 16.08
CA ASN A 131 19.68 10.95 17.37
C ASN A 131 18.37 11.76 17.31
N LEU A 132 17.31 11.22 17.90
CA LEU A 132 16.00 11.86 17.93
C LEU A 132 15.90 13.03 18.94
N GLY A 133 16.90 13.20 19.81
CA GLY A 133 17.00 14.27 20.80
C GLY A 133 16.14 14.07 22.06
N ARG A 134 15.22 13.10 22.05
CA ARG A 134 14.45 12.64 23.22
C ARG A 134 13.98 11.21 23.00
N GLN A 135 13.39 10.61 24.04
CA GLN A 135 12.78 9.29 23.94
C GLN A 135 11.44 9.36 23.20
N TYR A 136 11.22 8.40 22.31
CA TYR A 136 9.98 8.20 21.56
C TYR A 136 9.62 6.72 21.61
N ASP A 137 8.32 6.43 21.66
CA ASP A 137 7.81 5.07 21.43
C ASP A 137 7.71 4.85 19.91
N ILE A 138 8.75 4.24 19.35
CA ILE A 138 8.86 4.03 17.89
C ILE A 138 7.91 2.92 17.45
N ALA A 139 6.84 3.29 16.75
CA ALA A 139 5.87 2.33 16.23
C ALA A 139 6.36 1.57 14.99
N ALA A 140 7.16 2.20 14.14
CA ALA A 140 7.70 1.61 12.92
C ALA A 140 8.94 2.35 12.41
N VAL A 141 9.76 1.65 11.63
CA VAL A 141 10.89 2.22 10.87
C VAL A 141 10.74 1.78 9.42
N ALA A 142 10.77 2.75 8.50
CA ALA A 142 10.76 2.50 7.06
C ALA A 142 12.10 2.94 6.47
N VAL A 143 12.67 2.10 5.61
CA VAL A 143 13.93 2.38 4.90
C VAL A 143 13.68 2.18 3.41
N THR A 144 13.96 3.21 2.62
CA THR A 144 13.95 3.11 1.16
C THR A 144 15.37 2.83 0.70
N ILE A 145 15.55 1.73 -0.03
CA ILE A 145 16.83 1.35 -0.62
C ILE A 145 16.73 1.70 -2.10
N SER A 146 17.54 2.65 -2.56
CA SER A 146 17.75 2.83 -3.99
C SER A 146 18.50 1.59 -4.51
N PRO A 147 18.02 0.91 -5.57
CA PRO A 147 18.85 -0.08 -6.23
C PRO A 147 20.09 0.66 -6.72
N GLY A 148 21.23 0.39 -6.09
CA GLY A 148 22.52 0.83 -6.62
C GLY A 148 22.69 0.21 -8.01
N GLU A 149 23.36 0.94 -8.91
CA GLU A 149 23.86 0.36 -10.17
C GLU A 149 24.70 -0.90 -9.93
#